data_AF-A0A972WH21-F1
#
_entry.id   AF-A0A972WH21-F1
#
_cell.length_a   1.000
_cell.length_b   1.000
_cell.length_c   1.000
_cell.angle_alpha   90.00
_cell.angle_beta   90.00
_cell.angle_gamma   90.00
#
_symmetry.space_group_name_H-M   'P 1'
#
loop_
_entity.id
_entity.type
_entity.pdbx_description
1 polymer ?
#
loop_
_entity_poly.entity_id
_entity_poly.type
_entity_poly.pdbx_seq_one_letter_code
_entity_poly.pdbx_strand_id
1 'polypeptide(L)'
;MDMGSPENRFLEEGKSAELCACLQIIQETTADDSLKYSDKTCRELARLIVCRNYAPAVLELCHLVVGAIYGGSHDQRYEALFFASGPARAGGFRAWFAAFTDQHKAIDIGRQEIFISYADKPFAVTYGRMPLLSALMEFLMTAIGYAPLDETLSPLLGGLPSHKQVSDAANDLSRQVYSYLGEHLPPVQEQRKSQSFLQFASDRAAAELAAATINDDTVLDYWMAHADGDSDDRGVDVKTYRSVFRMAAHLVRVLRYAEDQYRMNGALPIGTDFESGEIDPGDLETALAEIELPDQPLSALHNVVSAGVKITNKREMERLQEALHGEDVGRALPKSILRNAVFGDAQAGLVQALRRAGPLPMAQLIAALPDDDYQTRRKQYSQMIDHLQQMMLASFHVLARAGKPLAASLAIALHPDLDISDLAQDPNEPDWGDSNVVSFHAENAMARFFERLEADDNGELGKLSGTARTAFKSISRQGFSQAEMERADIVEQFGKAAIALIAVHKELSRFLNNHIASIDWDQLITVDTTLFRSQFTTLYGGQNG
;
A
#
# COMPACT_ATOMS: atom_id res chain seq x y z
N MET A 1 -14.03 8.46 -19.78
CA MET A 1 -13.56 9.03 -18.50
C MET A 1 -13.71 7.93 -17.49
N ASP A 2 -12.73 7.05 -17.47
CA ASP A 2 -12.68 5.91 -16.56
C ASP A 2 -11.84 6.37 -15.37
N MET A 3 -12.47 6.48 -14.21
CA MET A 3 -11.81 6.87 -12.97
C MET A 3 -10.91 5.71 -12.57
N GLY A 4 -9.60 5.99 -12.50
CA GLY A 4 -8.52 5.00 -12.42
C GLY A 4 -8.82 3.81 -11.51
N SER A 5 -8.46 2.63 -12.00
CA SER A 5 -8.56 1.39 -11.22
C SER A 5 -7.79 1.56 -9.90
N PRO A 6 -8.23 0.87 -8.84
CA PRO A 6 -7.40 0.53 -7.70
C PRO A 6 -6.32 -0.49 -8.12
N GLU A 7 -5.69 -0.26 -9.30
CA GLU A 7 -4.43 -0.70 -9.91
C GLU A 7 -3.21 0.17 -9.57
N ASN A 8 -3.46 1.42 -9.17
CA ASN A 8 -2.44 2.46 -8.95
C ASN A 8 -2.15 2.85 -7.49
N ARG A 9 -3.12 2.83 -6.57
CA ARG A 9 -3.00 3.29 -5.15
C ARG A 9 -2.16 2.39 -4.25
N PHE A 10 -2.05 1.13 -4.62
CA PHE A 10 -1.29 0.05 -4.01
C PHE A 10 0.20 0.26 -4.10
N LEU A 11 0.60 0.41 -5.35
CA LEU A 11 1.92 0.82 -5.75
C LEU A 11 2.29 2.20 -5.16
N GLU A 12 1.32 3.03 -4.77
CA GLU A 12 1.54 4.36 -4.18
C GLU A 12 1.91 4.36 -2.68
N GLU A 13 1.61 3.34 -1.86
CA GLU A 13 1.89 3.44 -0.41
C GLU A 13 3.40 3.50 -0.06
N GLY A 14 4.28 3.08 -0.99
CA GLY A 14 5.74 3.23 -0.89
C GLY A 14 6.37 4.16 -1.94
N LYS A 15 5.62 4.57 -2.97
CA LYS A 15 6.10 5.44 -4.05
C LYS A 15 5.64 6.86 -3.81
N SER A 16 6.52 7.84 -4.01
CA SER A 16 6.04 9.22 -4.08
C SER A 16 5.06 9.39 -5.26
N ALA A 17 4.08 10.28 -5.12
CA ALA A 17 3.15 10.64 -6.20
C ALA A 17 3.87 11.07 -7.50
N GLU A 18 5.09 11.59 -7.38
CA GLU A 18 5.93 12.00 -8.51
C GLU A 18 6.45 10.80 -9.33
N LEU A 19 6.91 9.73 -8.67
CA LEU A 19 7.33 8.51 -9.35
C LEU A 19 6.16 7.80 -10.03
N CYS A 20 4.98 7.81 -9.40
CA CYS A 20 3.76 7.28 -10.00
C CYS A 20 3.35 8.07 -11.24
N ALA A 21 3.35 9.40 -11.16
CA ALA A 21 3.10 10.25 -12.31
C ALA A 21 4.11 10.00 -13.45
N CYS A 22 5.39 9.80 -13.14
CA CYS A 22 6.41 9.46 -14.14
C CYS A 22 6.11 8.14 -14.86
N LEU A 23 5.72 7.09 -14.13
CA LEU A 23 5.37 5.80 -14.74
C LEU A 23 4.06 5.86 -15.54
N GLN A 24 3.09 6.67 -15.07
CA GLN A 24 1.83 6.88 -15.77
C GLN A 24 2.03 7.63 -17.10
N ILE A 25 2.88 8.67 -17.13
CA ILE A 25 3.24 9.38 -18.36
C ILE A 25 3.74 8.40 -19.44
N ILE A 26 4.52 7.39 -19.05
CA ILE A 26 5.03 6.38 -19.98
C ILE A 26 3.89 5.49 -20.51
N GLN A 27 2.95 5.09 -19.66
CA GLN A 27 1.77 4.32 -20.08
C GLN A 27 0.88 5.11 -21.06
N GLU A 28 0.77 6.41 -20.86
CA GLU A 28 -0.05 7.32 -21.70
C GLU A 28 0.69 7.82 -22.95
N THR A 29 1.99 7.52 -23.09
CA THR A 29 2.79 8.00 -24.21
C THR A 29 2.28 7.39 -25.52
N THR A 30 1.96 8.25 -26.49
CA THR A 30 1.45 7.84 -27.80
C THR A 30 2.48 8.09 -28.91
N ALA A 31 2.42 7.25 -29.94
CA ALA A 31 3.15 7.39 -31.19
C ALA A 31 2.26 6.88 -32.34
N ASP A 32 2.16 7.65 -33.42
CA ASP A 32 1.34 7.33 -34.61
C ASP A 32 -0.11 6.94 -34.25
N ASP A 33 -0.78 7.78 -33.46
CA ASP A 33 -2.17 7.61 -32.98
C ASP A 33 -2.43 6.32 -32.15
N SER A 34 -1.37 5.69 -31.63
CA SER A 34 -1.44 4.49 -30.81
C SER A 34 -0.53 4.56 -29.58
N LEU A 35 -0.73 3.68 -28.59
CA LEU A 35 0.17 3.60 -27.43
C LEU A 35 1.59 3.20 -27.88
N LYS A 36 2.57 4.04 -27.55
CA LYS A 36 3.97 3.84 -27.89
C LYS A 36 4.48 2.55 -27.25
N TYR A 37 4.15 2.30 -25.98
CA TYR A 37 4.56 1.11 -25.24
C TYR A 37 3.38 0.15 -25.04
N SER A 38 3.68 -1.15 -24.93
CA SER A 38 2.67 -2.15 -24.56
C SER A 38 2.54 -2.23 -23.04
N ASP A 39 1.38 -2.63 -22.52
CA ASP A 39 1.18 -2.81 -21.07
C ASP A 39 2.22 -3.75 -20.45
N LYS A 40 2.61 -4.79 -21.19
CA LYS A 40 3.68 -5.71 -20.78
C LYS A 40 5.01 -4.97 -20.55
N THR A 41 5.39 -4.08 -21.47
CA THR A 41 6.62 -3.29 -21.38
C THR A 41 6.54 -2.29 -20.22
N CYS A 42 5.39 -1.64 -20.02
CA CYS A 42 5.19 -0.71 -18.92
C CYS A 42 5.29 -1.41 -17.56
N ARG A 43 4.68 -2.60 -17.42
CA ARG A 43 4.81 -3.43 -16.21
C ARG A 43 6.25 -3.87 -15.96
N GLU A 44 6.94 -4.34 -17.00
CA GLU A 44 8.35 -4.76 -16.91
C GLU A 44 9.27 -3.60 -16.50
N LEU A 45 9.03 -2.39 -17.01
CA LEU A 45 9.75 -1.18 -16.60
C LEU A 45 9.46 -0.81 -15.15
N ALA A 46 8.18 -0.79 -14.75
CA ALA A 46 7.79 -0.49 -13.37
C ALA A 46 8.46 -1.46 -12.39
N ARG A 47 8.45 -2.77 -12.69
CA ARG A 47 9.17 -3.81 -11.94
C ARG A 47 10.66 -3.49 -11.85
N LEU A 48 11.29 -3.20 -12.97
CA LEU A 48 12.73 -2.91 -13.06
C LEU A 48 13.15 -1.70 -12.20
N ILE A 49 12.33 -0.64 -12.16
CA ILE A 49 12.57 0.57 -11.37
C ILE A 49 12.30 0.34 -9.88
N VAL A 50 11.15 -0.25 -9.52
CA VAL A 50 10.73 -0.45 -8.12
C VAL A 50 11.65 -1.43 -7.40
N CYS A 51 12.04 -2.51 -8.06
CA CYS A 51 12.95 -3.51 -7.50
C CYS A 51 14.43 -3.08 -7.53
N ARG A 52 14.72 -1.85 -7.99
CA ARG A 52 16.09 -1.31 -8.16
C ARG A 52 17.02 -2.24 -8.97
N ASN A 53 16.46 -3.05 -9.87
CA ASN A 53 17.21 -3.98 -10.73
C ASN A 53 17.48 -3.41 -12.13
N TYR A 54 17.70 -2.10 -12.20
CA TYR A 54 17.84 -1.37 -13.46
C TYR A 54 19.28 -1.29 -13.96
N ALA A 55 20.29 -1.52 -13.13
CA ALA A 55 21.70 -1.33 -13.52
C ALA A 55 22.12 -2.12 -14.78
N PRO A 56 21.75 -3.40 -14.96
CA PRO A 56 22.06 -4.12 -16.20
C PRO A 56 21.35 -3.54 -17.43
N ALA A 57 20.10 -3.09 -17.28
CA ALA A 57 19.33 -2.48 -18.37
C ALA A 57 19.82 -1.07 -18.71
N VAL A 58 20.29 -0.30 -17.73
CA VAL A 58 20.95 1.00 -17.95
C VAL A 58 22.24 0.81 -18.74
N LEU A 59 23.05 -0.21 -18.41
CA LEU A 59 24.24 -0.54 -19.19
C LEU A 59 23.90 -0.93 -20.64
N GLU A 60 22.90 -1.80 -20.82
CA GLU A 60 22.41 -2.20 -22.13
C GLU A 60 21.85 -0.99 -22.93
N LEU A 61 21.19 -0.06 -22.25
CA LEU A 61 20.71 1.19 -22.83
C LEU A 61 21.87 2.07 -23.31
N CYS A 62 22.93 2.24 -22.52
CA CYS A 62 24.10 3.00 -22.95
C CYS A 62 24.77 2.38 -24.19
N HIS A 63 24.81 1.05 -24.29
CA HIS A 63 25.21 0.37 -25.53
C HIS A 63 24.26 0.67 -26.69
N LEU A 64 22.94 0.63 -26.47
CA LEU A 64 21.95 0.99 -27.49
C LEU A 64 22.09 2.45 -27.97
N VAL A 65 22.41 3.38 -27.07
CA VAL A 65 22.72 4.79 -27.42
C VAL A 65 23.90 4.85 -28.40
N VAL A 66 24.98 4.11 -28.14
CA VAL A 66 26.12 4.00 -29.09
C VAL A 66 25.64 3.41 -30.43
N GLY A 67 24.83 2.36 -30.40
CA GLY A 67 24.22 1.80 -31.61
C GLY A 67 23.40 2.84 -32.39
N ALA A 68 22.64 3.68 -31.72
CA ALA A 68 21.81 4.72 -32.32
C ALA A 68 22.65 5.81 -33.01
N ILE A 69 23.71 6.27 -32.35
CA ILE A 69 24.58 7.35 -32.83
C ILE A 69 25.41 6.88 -34.02
N TYR A 70 26.06 5.72 -33.90
CA TYR A 70 27.02 5.22 -34.89
C TYR A 70 26.42 4.24 -35.91
N GLY A 71 25.13 3.89 -35.75
CA GLY A 71 24.41 3.02 -36.67
C GLY A 71 24.07 3.65 -38.02
N GLY A 72 24.11 4.98 -38.13
CA GLY A 72 23.85 5.70 -39.38
C GLY A 72 22.83 6.84 -39.29
N SER A 73 22.55 7.36 -38.09
CA SER A 73 21.70 8.54 -37.90
C SER A 73 22.39 9.80 -38.46
N HIS A 74 21.73 10.53 -39.37
CA HIS A 74 22.28 11.71 -40.05
C HIS A 74 22.69 12.85 -39.09
N ASP A 75 22.11 12.91 -37.89
CA ASP A 75 22.37 13.96 -36.91
C ASP A 75 23.29 13.53 -35.75
N GLN A 76 23.77 12.27 -35.73
CA GLN A 76 24.54 11.67 -34.61
C GLN A 76 23.85 11.80 -33.23
N ARG A 77 22.53 11.91 -33.23
CA ARG A 77 21.69 12.10 -32.06
C ARG A 77 20.92 10.82 -31.75
N TYR A 78 20.95 10.39 -30.50
CA TYR A 78 20.30 9.16 -30.05
C TYR A 78 18.79 9.33 -29.91
N GLU A 79 18.32 10.57 -29.73
CA GLU A 79 16.92 10.93 -29.52
C GLU A 79 16.02 10.45 -30.67
N ALA A 80 16.51 10.50 -31.90
CA ALA A 80 15.75 10.04 -33.07
C ALA A 80 15.33 8.57 -32.94
N LEU A 81 16.21 7.70 -32.41
CA LEU A 81 15.88 6.29 -32.20
C LEU A 81 14.75 6.12 -31.18
N PHE A 82 14.71 6.92 -30.12
CA PHE A 82 13.76 6.71 -29.03
C PHE A 82 12.45 7.45 -29.21
N PHE A 83 12.45 8.61 -29.89
CA PHE A 83 11.27 9.49 -29.97
C PHE A 83 10.68 9.59 -31.38
N ALA A 84 11.42 9.21 -32.43
CA ALA A 84 10.93 9.26 -33.81
C ALA A 84 10.70 7.88 -34.44
N SER A 85 10.93 6.77 -33.71
CA SER A 85 10.79 5.40 -34.24
C SER A 85 9.35 4.87 -34.34
N GLY A 86 8.34 5.70 -34.03
CA GLY A 86 6.96 5.24 -33.91
C GLY A 86 6.74 4.32 -32.70
N PRO A 87 5.71 3.46 -32.71
CA PRO A 87 5.44 2.50 -31.64
C PRO A 87 6.64 1.60 -31.33
N ALA A 88 7.02 1.53 -30.04
CA ALA A 88 8.19 0.80 -29.59
C ALA A 88 7.96 -0.73 -29.67
N ARG A 89 8.29 -1.31 -30.82
CA ARG A 89 8.16 -2.74 -31.11
C ARG A 89 9.45 -3.26 -31.71
N ALA A 90 9.81 -4.50 -31.42
CA ALA A 90 11.03 -5.13 -31.93
C ALA A 90 11.14 -5.05 -33.47
N GLY A 91 10.02 -5.27 -34.18
CA GLY A 91 9.96 -5.14 -35.64
C GLY A 91 10.21 -3.71 -36.15
N GLY A 92 9.75 -2.70 -35.41
CA GLY A 92 9.97 -1.29 -35.73
C GLY A 92 11.44 -0.89 -35.58
N PHE A 93 12.06 -1.23 -34.46
CA PHE A 93 13.50 -1.00 -34.26
C PHE A 93 14.36 -1.74 -35.29
N ARG A 94 14.00 -2.99 -35.65
CA ARG A 94 14.69 -3.72 -36.71
C ARG A 94 14.59 -2.99 -38.06
N ALA A 95 13.41 -2.49 -38.42
CA ALA A 95 13.22 -1.73 -39.64
C ALA A 95 14.00 -0.41 -39.63
N TRP A 96 14.06 0.26 -38.48
CA TRP A 96 14.83 1.49 -38.27
C TRP A 96 16.31 1.28 -38.56
N PHE A 97 16.95 0.31 -37.90
CA PHE A 97 18.36 0.00 -38.13
C PHE A 97 18.62 -0.49 -39.56
N ALA A 98 17.71 -1.26 -40.15
CA ALA A 98 17.85 -1.71 -41.55
C ALA A 98 17.76 -0.59 -42.59
N ALA A 99 17.23 0.58 -42.23
CA ALA A 99 17.15 1.74 -43.12
C ALA A 99 18.46 2.53 -43.21
N PHE A 100 19.43 2.24 -42.34
CA PHE A 100 20.73 2.90 -42.38
C PHE A 100 21.56 2.44 -43.58
N THR A 101 22.14 3.42 -44.28
CA THR A 101 22.92 3.18 -45.51
C THR A 101 24.41 3.43 -45.35
N ASP A 102 24.83 4.11 -44.27
CA ASP A 102 26.23 4.43 -43.97
C ASP A 102 26.51 4.25 -42.46
N GLN A 103 26.59 2.98 -42.04
CA GLN A 103 26.87 2.62 -40.65
C GLN A 103 28.38 2.63 -40.37
N HIS A 104 28.78 3.00 -39.15
CA HIS A 104 30.18 2.90 -38.73
C HIS A 104 30.65 1.43 -38.77
N LYS A 105 31.91 1.17 -39.13
CA LYS A 105 32.48 -0.19 -39.25
C LYS A 105 32.43 -1.03 -37.97
N ALA A 106 32.24 -0.37 -36.83
CA ALA A 106 32.13 -1.02 -35.53
C ALA A 106 30.70 -1.50 -35.22
N ILE A 107 29.70 -1.10 -36.02
CA ILE A 107 28.31 -1.48 -35.85
C ILE A 107 27.97 -2.50 -36.94
N ASP A 108 27.58 -3.69 -36.51
CA ASP A 108 27.05 -4.73 -37.38
C ASP A 108 25.56 -4.94 -37.09
N ILE A 109 24.73 -4.75 -38.12
CA ILE A 109 23.28 -4.77 -38.01
C ILE A 109 22.81 -6.17 -38.42
N GLY A 110 22.60 -7.02 -37.41
CA GLY A 110 22.18 -8.39 -37.58
C GLY A 110 20.67 -8.55 -37.76
N ARG A 111 20.24 -9.80 -37.98
CA ARG A 111 18.82 -10.14 -38.18
C ARG A 111 17.97 -10.02 -36.90
N GLN A 112 18.56 -10.31 -35.74
CA GLN A 112 17.87 -10.34 -34.44
C GLN A 112 18.43 -9.33 -33.41
N GLU A 113 19.61 -8.77 -33.69
CA GLU A 113 20.34 -7.91 -32.78
C GLU A 113 21.25 -6.97 -33.55
N ILE A 114 21.73 -5.93 -32.87
CA ILE A 114 22.86 -5.11 -33.31
C ILE A 114 24.10 -5.50 -32.50
N PHE A 115 25.24 -5.60 -33.18
CA PHE A 115 26.53 -5.83 -32.56
C PHE A 115 27.37 -4.57 -32.58
N ILE A 116 27.98 -4.27 -31.44
CA ILE A 116 28.88 -3.13 -31.26
C ILE A 116 30.26 -3.67 -30.93
N SER A 117 31.20 -3.47 -31.84
CA SER A 117 32.59 -3.91 -31.71
C SER A 117 33.42 -2.82 -31.03
N TYR A 118 33.68 -3.01 -29.75
CA TYR A 118 34.70 -2.24 -29.02
C TYR A 118 36.08 -2.89 -29.20
N ALA A 119 37.16 -2.12 -29.00
CA ALA A 119 38.52 -2.65 -29.09
C ALA A 119 38.80 -3.81 -28.11
N ASP A 120 38.06 -3.85 -27.00
CA ASP A 120 38.31 -4.78 -25.90
C ASP A 120 37.33 -5.97 -25.91
N LYS A 121 36.01 -5.68 -26.03
CA LYS A 121 34.94 -6.69 -25.94
C LYS A 121 33.71 -6.27 -26.73
N PRO A 122 33.14 -7.10 -27.63
CA PRO A 122 31.90 -6.77 -28.32
C PRO A 122 30.68 -6.88 -27.41
N PHE A 123 29.63 -6.14 -27.73
CA PHE A 123 28.33 -6.20 -27.03
C PHE A 123 27.19 -6.34 -28.05
N ALA A 124 26.15 -7.09 -27.70
CA ALA A 124 24.99 -7.31 -28.55
C ALA A 124 23.71 -6.82 -27.87
N VAL A 125 22.87 -6.08 -28.59
CA VAL A 125 21.55 -5.64 -28.12
C VAL A 125 20.49 -6.23 -29.04
N THR A 126 19.63 -7.09 -28.49
CA THR A 126 18.57 -7.74 -29.27
C THR A 126 17.40 -6.79 -29.54
N TYR A 127 16.76 -6.88 -30.70
CA TYR A 127 15.58 -6.06 -31.00
C TYR A 127 14.42 -6.31 -30.04
N GLY A 128 14.35 -7.50 -29.43
CA GLY A 128 13.35 -7.84 -28.41
C GLY A 128 13.50 -7.04 -27.12
N ARG A 129 14.71 -6.60 -26.78
CA ARG A 129 15.00 -5.78 -25.58
C ARG A 129 14.75 -4.29 -25.79
N MET A 130 14.87 -3.81 -27.02
CA MET A 130 14.77 -2.38 -27.35
C MET A 130 13.46 -1.69 -26.92
N PRO A 131 12.27 -2.33 -26.92
CA PRO A 131 11.06 -1.73 -26.35
C PRO A 131 11.19 -1.36 -24.86
N LEU A 132 11.78 -2.25 -24.05
CA LEU A 132 12.02 -1.98 -22.62
C LEU A 132 13.07 -0.88 -22.45
N LEU A 133 14.16 -0.93 -23.21
CA LEU A 133 15.23 0.07 -23.17
C LEU A 133 14.73 1.46 -23.61
N SER A 134 13.84 1.51 -24.60
CA SER A 134 13.17 2.75 -25.03
C SER A 134 12.25 3.30 -23.95
N ALA A 135 11.49 2.45 -23.27
CA ALA A 135 10.66 2.87 -22.13
C ALA A 135 11.52 3.35 -20.96
N LEU A 136 12.67 2.72 -20.72
CA LEU A 136 13.65 3.15 -19.73
C LEU A 136 14.25 4.51 -20.09
N MET A 137 14.57 4.79 -21.36
CA MET A 137 15.02 6.10 -21.80
C MET A 137 13.98 7.20 -21.53
N GLU A 138 12.70 6.92 -21.85
CA GLU A 138 11.57 7.83 -21.57
C GLU A 138 11.43 8.09 -20.06
N PHE A 139 11.56 7.05 -19.24
CA PHE A 139 11.59 7.17 -17.79
C PHE A 139 12.74 8.06 -17.31
N LEU A 140 13.96 7.82 -17.76
CA LEU A 140 15.13 8.59 -17.37
C LEU A 140 14.97 10.07 -17.75
N MET A 141 14.44 10.35 -18.94
CA MET A 141 14.18 11.70 -19.39
C MET A 141 13.12 12.41 -18.54
N THR A 142 12.09 11.67 -18.10
CA THR A 142 10.99 12.21 -17.27
C THR A 142 11.42 12.39 -15.81
N ALA A 143 12.14 11.42 -15.24
CA ALA A 143 12.53 11.37 -13.83
C ALA A 143 13.77 12.21 -13.50
N ILE A 144 14.80 12.15 -14.35
CA ILE A 144 16.09 12.84 -14.11
C ILE A 144 16.12 14.20 -14.83
N GLY A 145 15.36 14.32 -15.93
CA GLY A 145 15.35 15.50 -16.78
C GLY A 145 16.35 15.39 -17.95
N TYR A 146 16.07 16.14 -19.01
CA TYR A 146 16.85 16.08 -20.26
C TYR A 146 18.31 16.56 -20.10
N ALA A 147 18.53 17.70 -19.43
CA ALA A 147 19.88 18.29 -19.35
C ALA A 147 20.90 17.41 -18.59
N PRO A 148 20.60 16.84 -17.41
CA PRO A 148 21.52 15.93 -16.74
C PRO A 148 21.73 14.60 -17.50
N LEU A 149 20.67 14.12 -18.15
CA LEU A 149 20.74 12.92 -18.99
C LEU A 149 21.67 13.14 -20.20
N ASP A 150 21.52 14.26 -20.90
CA ASP A 150 22.37 14.64 -22.03
C ASP A 150 23.82 14.85 -21.59
N GLU A 151 24.05 15.53 -20.46
CA GLU A 151 25.40 15.70 -19.90
C GLU A 151 26.08 14.34 -19.65
N THR A 152 25.34 13.37 -19.11
CA THR A 152 25.84 12.02 -18.81
C THR A 152 26.12 11.20 -20.06
N LEU A 153 25.32 11.36 -21.11
CA LEU A 153 25.45 10.63 -22.38
C LEU A 153 26.39 11.34 -23.37
N SER A 154 26.65 12.64 -23.18
CA SER A 154 27.50 13.46 -24.04
C SER A 154 28.92 12.89 -24.28
N PRO A 155 29.58 12.20 -23.32
CA PRO A 155 30.90 11.61 -23.57
C PRO A 155 30.86 10.43 -24.56
N LEU A 156 29.67 9.91 -24.88
CA LEU A 156 29.46 8.89 -25.92
C LEU A 156 29.33 9.54 -27.32
N LEU A 157 29.18 10.88 -27.38
CA LEU A 157 29.12 11.69 -28.59
C LEU A 157 30.53 12.19 -28.98
N GLY A 158 30.85 12.23 -30.28
CA GLY A 158 32.10 12.81 -30.81
C GLY A 158 33.19 11.83 -31.25
N GLY A 159 33.00 10.52 -31.05
CA GLY A 159 33.86 9.44 -31.53
C GLY A 159 33.52 8.10 -30.86
N LEU A 160 33.76 6.97 -31.55
CA LEU A 160 33.37 5.64 -31.05
C LEU A 160 33.95 5.42 -29.64
N PRO A 161 33.10 5.27 -28.59
CA PRO A 161 33.56 5.17 -27.22
C PRO A 161 34.16 3.79 -26.94
N SER A 162 35.07 3.72 -25.96
CA SER A 162 35.53 2.45 -25.38
C SER A 162 34.45 1.80 -24.53
N HIS A 163 34.54 0.49 -24.28
CA HIS A 163 33.64 -0.21 -23.36
C HIS A 163 33.66 0.43 -21.96
N LYS A 164 34.83 0.90 -21.53
CA LYS A 164 34.98 1.61 -20.25
C LYS A 164 34.15 2.89 -20.21
N GLN A 165 34.22 3.74 -21.24
CA GLN A 165 33.41 4.97 -21.30
C GLN A 165 31.90 4.69 -21.26
N VAL A 166 31.44 3.61 -21.90
CA VAL A 166 30.05 3.16 -21.83
C VAL A 166 29.67 2.70 -20.42
N SER A 167 30.56 1.95 -19.76
CA SER A 167 30.35 1.50 -18.38
C SER A 167 30.35 2.65 -17.37
N ASP A 168 31.23 3.64 -17.57
CA ASP A 168 31.30 4.84 -16.72
C ASP A 168 30.00 5.65 -16.84
N ALA A 169 29.50 5.89 -18.07
CA ALA A 169 28.20 6.53 -18.30
C ALA A 169 27.03 5.76 -17.67
N ALA A 170 27.03 4.43 -17.78
CA ALA A 170 25.99 3.59 -17.18
C ALA A 170 26.00 3.65 -15.64
N ASN A 171 27.19 3.69 -15.03
CA ASN A 171 27.35 3.84 -13.58
C ASN A 171 26.90 5.22 -13.09
N ASP A 172 27.21 6.28 -13.84
CA ASP A 172 26.78 7.65 -13.53
C ASP A 172 25.27 7.80 -13.63
N LEU A 173 24.66 7.22 -14.67
CA LEU A 173 23.22 7.20 -14.85
C LEU A 173 22.53 6.35 -13.75
N SER A 174 23.08 5.19 -13.41
CA SER A 174 22.56 4.35 -12.31
C SER A 174 22.62 5.05 -10.95
N ARG A 175 23.64 5.88 -10.71
CA ARG A 175 23.74 6.73 -9.51
C ARG A 175 22.66 7.81 -9.47
N GLN A 176 22.38 8.45 -10.60
CA GLN A 176 21.31 9.45 -10.70
C GLN A 176 19.93 8.83 -10.47
N VAL A 177 19.64 7.66 -11.08
CA VAL A 177 18.42 6.90 -10.81
C VAL A 177 18.34 6.53 -9.33
N TYR A 178 19.44 6.07 -8.73
CA TYR A 178 19.45 5.70 -7.30
C TYR A 178 19.15 6.89 -6.39
N SER A 179 19.70 8.07 -6.71
CA SER A 179 19.47 9.31 -5.98
C SER A 179 17.99 9.71 -6.07
N TYR A 180 17.44 9.73 -7.29
CA TYR A 180 16.02 9.99 -7.53
C TYR A 180 15.14 9.00 -6.74
N LEU A 181 15.35 7.70 -6.90
CA LEU A 181 14.59 6.68 -6.17
C LEU A 181 14.83 6.69 -4.66
N GLY A 182 15.89 7.32 -4.16
CA GLY A 182 16.10 7.53 -2.72
C GLY A 182 15.05 8.47 -2.11
N GLU A 183 14.54 9.42 -2.89
CA GLU A 183 13.50 10.37 -2.48
C GLU A 183 12.08 9.83 -2.76
N HIS A 184 11.98 8.81 -3.63
CA HIS A 184 10.71 8.36 -4.18
C HIS A 184 10.35 6.89 -3.92
N LEU A 185 11.25 6.08 -3.33
CA LEU A 185 11.00 4.69 -2.89
C LEU A 185 11.55 4.47 -1.47
N PRO A 186 11.06 3.44 -0.74
CA PRO A 186 11.61 3.10 0.56
C PRO A 186 13.08 2.62 0.41
N PRO A 187 13.92 2.78 1.46
CA PRO A 187 15.33 2.39 1.40
C PRO A 187 15.54 0.88 1.21
N VAL A 188 16.63 0.47 0.52
CA VAL A 188 17.07 -0.94 0.31
C VAL A 188 17.14 -1.75 1.62
N GLN A 189 17.35 -1.06 2.75
CA GLN A 189 17.36 -1.69 4.06
C GLN A 189 16.01 -2.30 4.43
N GLU A 190 14.88 -1.67 4.07
CA GLU A 190 13.52 -2.17 4.37
C GLU A 190 13.19 -3.46 3.61
N GLN A 191 13.67 -3.59 2.37
CA GLN A 191 13.57 -4.82 1.58
C GLN A 191 14.35 -5.98 2.22
N ARG A 192 15.61 -5.73 2.63
CA ARG A 192 16.42 -6.72 3.37
C ARG A 192 15.76 -7.18 4.67
N LYS A 193 15.03 -6.29 5.37
CA LYS A 193 14.29 -6.69 6.59
C LYS A 193 13.17 -7.65 6.25
N SER A 194 12.41 -7.34 5.20
CA SER A 194 11.28 -8.16 4.74
C SER A 194 11.75 -9.55 4.32
N GLN A 195 12.84 -9.64 3.55
CA GLN A 195 13.45 -10.92 3.17
C GLN A 195 13.90 -11.73 4.39
N SER A 196 14.60 -11.09 5.33
CA SER A 196 15.05 -11.76 6.56
C SER A 196 13.86 -12.29 7.38
N PHE A 197 12.75 -11.55 7.43
CA PHE A 197 11.55 -11.96 8.14
C PHE A 197 10.84 -13.13 7.45
N LEU A 198 10.65 -13.06 6.13
CA LEU A 198 9.99 -14.12 5.36
C LEU A 198 10.79 -15.42 5.43
N GLN A 199 12.11 -15.36 5.33
CA GLN A 199 12.97 -16.54 5.49
C GLN A 199 12.81 -17.15 6.89
N PHE A 200 12.84 -16.33 7.94
CA PHE A 200 12.63 -16.80 9.31
C PHE A 200 11.26 -17.45 9.49
N ALA A 201 10.20 -16.86 8.93
CA ALA A 201 8.86 -17.41 9.00
C ALA A 201 8.74 -18.76 8.28
N SER A 202 9.36 -18.89 7.10
CA SER A 202 9.40 -20.14 6.35
C SER A 202 10.17 -21.24 7.10
N ASP A 203 11.37 -20.91 7.61
CA ASP A 203 12.22 -21.85 8.34
C ASP A 203 11.51 -22.35 9.60
N ARG A 204 10.81 -21.46 10.31
CA ARG A 204 10.03 -21.79 11.50
C ARG A 204 8.85 -22.72 11.20
N ALA A 205 8.14 -22.48 10.11
CA ALA A 205 6.96 -23.25 9.76
C ALA A 205 7.31 -24.65 9.20
N ALA A 206 8.56 -24.88 8.79
CA ALA A 206 8.99 -26.06 8.03
C ALA A 206 8.03 -26.37 6.85
N ALA A 207 7.47 -25.32 6.26
CA ALA A 207 6.42 -25.35 5.26
C ALA A 207 6.60 -24.19 4.29
N GLU A 208 5.88 -24.26 3.17
CA GLU A 208 5.78 -23.18 2.19
C GLU A 208 5.27 -21.89 2.82
N LEU A 209 5.77 -20.78 2.29
CA LEU A 209 5.45 -19.45 2.76
C LEU A 209 4.02 -19.08 2.36
N ALA A 210 3.14 -18.93 3.35
CA ALA A 210 1.75 -18.53 3.19
C ALA A 210 1.39 -17.46 4.22
N ALA A 211 0.29 -16.74 4.03
CA ALA A 211 -0.13 -15.75 5.03
C ALA A 211 -0.39 -16.37 6.42
N ALA A 212 -0.68 -17.67 6.48
CA ALA A 212 -0.87 -18.40 7.73
C ALA A 212 0.43 -18.66 8.52
N THR A 213 1.60 -18.61 7.86
CA THR A 213 2.89 -18.80 8.55
C THR A 213 3.28 -17.57 9.36
N ILE A 214 2.77 -16.39 8.99
CA ILE A 214 2.96 -15.15 9.74
C ILE A 214 1.87 -15.05 10.82
N ASN A 215 2.26 -15.37 12.06
CA ASN A 215 1.40 -15.32 13.24
C ASN A 215 2.08 -14.61 14.41
N ASP A 216 1.34 -14.43 15.52
CA ASP A 216 1.80 -13.70 16.70
C ASP A 216 3.14 -14.19 17.29
N ASP A 217 3.35 -15.50 17.30
CA ASP A 217 4.57 -16.09 17.87
C ASP A 217 5.76 -15.87 16.91
N THR A 218 5.52 -15.90 15.61
CA THR A 218 6.54 -15.62 14.59
C THR A 218 7.04 -14.17 14.69
N VAL A 219 6.13 -13.21 14.89
CA VAL A 219 6.48 -11.80 15.07
C VAL A 219 7.33 -11.58 16.32
N LEU A 220 6.92 -12.16 17.45
CA LEU A 220 7.65 -12.02 18.72
C LEU A 220 9.02 -12.69 18.65
N ASP A 221 9.08 -13.94 18.18
CA ASP A 221 10.32 -14.71 18.15
C ASP A 221 11.34 -14.10 17.18
N TYR A 222 10.88 -13.57 16.03
CA TYR A 222 11.76 -12.87 15.11
C TYR A 222 12.40 -11.64 15.77
N TRP A 223 11.59 -10.80 16.44
CA TRP A 223 12.09 -9.62 17.13
C TRP A 223 13.07 -9.99 18.25
N MET A 224 12.74 -10.97 19.08
CA MET A 224 13.64 -11.42 20.16
C MET A 224 14.99 -11.93 19.62
N ALA A 225 14.98 -12.65 18.50
CA ALA A 225 16.19 -13.23 17.91
C ALA A 225 17.09 -12.20 17.20
N HIS A 226 16.53 -11.11 16.67
CA HIS A 226 17.28 -10.20 15.78
C HIS A 226 17.45 -8.77 16.32
N ALA A 227 16.72 -8.37 17.37
CA ALA A 227 16.78 -7.00 17.87
C ALA A 227 18.15 -6.59 18.45
N ASP A 228 18.93 -7.55 18.94
CA ASP A 228 20.26 -7.35 19.56
C ASP A 228 21.44 -7.50 18.57
N GLY A 229 21.17 -7.75 17.30
CA GLY A 229 22.22 -7.89 16.28
C GLY A 229 22.92 -6.56 15.98
N ASP A 230 24.25 -6.57 15.96
CA ASP A 230 25.04 -5.43 15.45
C ASP A 230 24.66 -5.18 13.99
N SER A 231 24.44 -3.92 13.63
CA SER A 231 23.92 -3.50 12.31
C SER A 231 24.85 -3.87 11.14
N ASP A 232 26.04 -4.38 11.42
CA ASP A 232 27.15 -4.46 10.48
C ASP A 232 27.24 -5.76 9.68
N ASP A 233 26.62 -6.87 10.11
CA ASP A 233 26.75 -8.14 9.36
C ASP A 233 25.57 -8.45 8.42
N ARG A 234 24.41 -7.80 8.60
CA ARG A 234 23.23 -7.93 7.69
C ARG A 234 22.45 -6.64 7.39
N GLY A 235 22.76 -5.51 8.02
CA GLY A 235 22.18 -4.20 7.67
C GLY A 235 20.67 -4.02 7.91
N VAL A 236 20.05 -4.86 8.76
CA VAL A 236 18.60 -4.85 9.05
C VAL A 236 18.37 -4.30 10.46
N ASP A 237 18.04 -3.01 10.59
CA ASP A 237 17.68 -2.39 11.88
C ASP A 237 16.28 -2.84 12.35
N VAL A 238 16.22 -3.86 13.21
CA VAL A 238 14.98 -4.41 13.81
C VAL A 238 14.90 -4.13 15.31
N LYS A 239 15.53 -3.05 15.78
CA LYS A 239 15.61 -2.70 17.21
C LYS A 239 14.25 -2.52 17.87
N THR A 240 13.23 -2.07 17.13
CA THR A 240 11.89 -1.82 17.68
C THR A 240 10.89 -2.89 17.32
N TYR A 241 10.08 -3.30 18.31
CA TYR A 241 8.99 -4.24 18.10
C TYR A 241 7.98 -3.69 17.10
N ARG A 242 7.69 -2.38 17.18
CA ARG A 242 6.79 -1.68 16.25
C ARG A 242 7.21 -1.81 14.80
N SER A 243 8.52 -1.78 14.51
CA SER A 243 9.03 -1.96 13.14
C SER A 243 8.75 -3.36 12.62
N VAL A 244 9.02 -4.39 13.44
CA VAL A 244 8.77 -5.80 13.06
C VAL A 244 7.28 -6.05 12.87
N PHE A 245 6.44 -5.56 13.80
CA PHE A 245 4.99 -5.67 13.71
C PHE A 245 4.44 -5.04 12.41
N ARG A 246 4.84 -3.82 12.07
CA ARG A 246 4.36 -3.14 10.85
C ARG A 246 4.74 -3.91 9.58
N MET A 247 5.97 -4.41 9.51
CA MET A 247 6.43 -5.24 8.40
C MET A 247 5.61 -6.52 8.29
N ALA A 248 5.38 -7.23 9.40
CA ALA A 248 4.57 -8.45 9.43
C ALA A 248 3.11 -8.18 9.02
N ALA A 249 2.50 -7.12 9.54
CA ALA A 249 1.14 -6.72 9.20
C ALA A 249 1.00 -6.41 7.71
N HIS A 250 1.98 -5.71 7.12
CA HIS A 250 2.02 -5.47 5.69
C HIS A 250 2.10 -6.79 4.91
N LEU A 251 3.07 -7.65 5.22
CA LEU A 251 3.27 -8.93 4.54
C LEU A 251 2.06 -9.87 4.63
N VAL A 252 1.36 -9.92 5.77
CA VAL A 252 0.10 -10.68 5.91
C VAL A 252 -0.92 -10.21 4.88
N ARG A 253 -1.13 -8.90 4.75
CA ARG A 253 -2.11 -8.37 3.81
C ARG A 253 -1.73 -8.68 2.37
N VAL A 254 -0.47 -8.50 2.02
CA VAL A 254 0.00 -8.75 0.65
C VAL A 254 -0.12 -10.22 0.29
N LEU A 255 0.31 -11.14 1.18
CA LEU A 255 0.18 -12.58 0.94
C LEU A 255 -1.29 -13.03 0.84
N ARG A 256 -2.19 -12.48 1.66
CA ARG A 256 -3.62 -12.81 1.58
C ARG A 256 -4.25 -12.34 0.28
N TYR A 257 -3.93 -11.13 -0.13
CA TYR A 257 -4.43 -10.62 -1.41
C TYR A 257 -3.86 -11.42 -2.59
N ALA A 258 -2.58 -11.79 -2.53
CA ALA A 258 -1.97 -12.70 -3.50
C ALA A 258 -2.76 -14.01 -3.57
N GLU A 259 -2.96 -14.69 -2.43
CA GLU A 259 -3.73 -15.94 -2.32
C GLU A 259 -5.14 -15.81 -2.92
N ASP A 260 -5.84 -14.72 -2.64
CA ASP A 260 -7.19 -14.49 -3.17
C ASP A 260 -7.20 -14.25 -4.68
N GLN A 261 -6.23 -13.48 -5.21
CA GLN A 261 -6.02 -13.32 -6.65
C GLN A 261 -5.68 -14.64 -7.35
N TYR A 262 -4.83 -15.48 -6.74
CA TYR A 262 -4.50 -16.81 -7.27
C TYR A 262 -5.74 -17.71 -7.33
N ARG A 263 -6.56 -17.72 -6.28
CA ARG A 263 -7.81 -18.50 -6.25
C ARG A 263 -8.81 -18.05 -7.31
N MET A 264 -8.88 -16.75 -7.59
CA MET A 264 -9.79 -16.19 -8.61
C MET A 264 -9.30 -16.44 -10.04
N ASN A 265 -7.98 -16.42 -10.27
CA ASN A 265 -7.39 -16.52 -11.60
C ASN A 265 -6.93 -17.94 -11.99
N GLY A 266 -7.08 -18.94 -11.11
CA GLY A 266 -6.81 -20.36 -11.41
C GLY A 266 -5.35 -20.67 -11.75
N ALA A 267 -4.40 -19.83 -11.30
CA ALA A 267 -2.96 -19.99 -11.54
C ALA A 267 -2.25 -20.67 -10.35
N LEU A 268 -1.15 -21.37 -10.67
CA LEU A 268 -0.43 -22.39 -9.90
C LEU A 268 0.17 -21.92 -8.54
N PRO A 269 0.43 -22.84 -7.59
CA PRO A 269 0.87 -22.53 -6.22
C PRO A 269 2.25 -21.85 -6.12
N ILE A 270 2.54 -21.26 -4.95
CA ILE A 270 3.85 -20.68 -4.59
C ILE A 270 4.68 -21.76 -3.89
N GLY A 271 5.88 -22.02 -4.39
CA GLY A 271 6.79 -23.04 -3.87
C GLY A 271 8.11 -23.09 -4.65
N THR A 272 8.91 -24.13 -4.41
CA THR A 272 10.27 -24.28 -4.97
C THR A 272 10.35 -25.21 -6.20
N ASP A 273 9.24 -25.80 -6.62
CA ASP A 273 9.15 -26.70 -7.75
C ASP A 273 8.94 -25.92 -9.07
N PHE A 274 10.06 -25.52 -9.65
CA PHE A 274 10.11 -24.82 -10.93
C PHE A 274 9.52 -25.63 -12.10
N GLU A 275 9.45 -26.97 -11.99
CA GLU A 275 8.88 -27.82 -13.06
C GLU A 275 7.35 -27.80 -13.08
N SER A 276 6.71 -27.41 -11.97
CA SER A 276 5.25 -27.26 -11.86
C SER A 276 4.76 -25.81 -11.94
N GLY A 277 5.66 -24.84 -12.15
CA GLY A 277 5.32 -23.44 -12.42
C GLY A 277 5.24 -22.55 -11.17
N GLU A 278 5.91 -22.94 -10.09
CA GLU A 278 5.93 -22.23 -8.81
C GLU A 278 6.87 -20.99 -8.81
N ILE A 279 6.62 -20.04 -7.90
CA ILE A 279 7.36 -18.76 -7.79
C ILE A 279 8.44 -18.85 -6.70
N ASP A 280 9.70 -18.54 -7.07
CA ASP A 280 10.85 -18.45 -6.17
C ASP A 280 10.58 -17.48 -4.98
N PRO A 281 10.89 -17.84 -3.72
CA PRO A 281 10.84 -16.93 -2.58
C PRO A 281 11.61 -15.60 -2.77
N GLY A 282 12.66 -15.57 -3.60
CA GLY A 282 13.36 -14.36 -4.00
C GLY A 282 12.60 -13.49 -5.01
N ASP A 283 11.73 -14.09 -5.83
CA ASP A 283 10.81 -13.40 -6.73
C ASP A 283 9.49 -13.03 -6.04
N LEU A 284 9.17 -13.64 -4.90
CA LEU A 284 7.97 -13.37 -4.12
C LEU A 284 7.91 -11.90 -3.70
N GLU A 285 9.00 -11.29 -3.22
CA GLU A 285 9.01 -9.86 -2.88
C GLU A 285 8.71 -8.97 -4.08
N THR A 286 9.13 -9.40 -5.27
CA THR A 286 8.85 -8.69 -6.52
C THR A 286 7.37 -8.79 -6.89
N ALA A 287 6.77 -9.98 -6.74
CA ALA A 287 5.33 -10.18 -6.92
C ALA A 287 4.49 -9.46 -5.83
N LEU A 288 5.00 -9.41 -4.60
CA LEU A 288 4.37 -8.74 -3.45
C LEU A 288 4.40 -7.21 -3.61
N ALA A 289 5.48 -6.65 -4.18
CA ALA A 289 5.58 -5.23 -4.48
C ALA A 289 4.67 -4.77 -5.63
N GLU A 290 4.18 -5.70 -6.46
CA GLU A 290 3.27 -5.43 -7.59
C GLU A 290 1.78 -5.52 -7.20
N ILE A 291 1.46 -6.13 -6.07
CA ILE A 291 0.10 -6.33 -5.59
C ILE A 291 -0.49 -5.00 -5.14
N GLU A 292 -1.63 -4.59 -5.68
CA GLU A 292 -2.42 -3.48 -5.15
C GLU A 292 -3.39 -3.94 -4.07
N LEU A 293 -3.17 -3.54 -2.82
CA LEU A 293 -4.17 -3.78 -1.78
C LEU A 293 -5.30 -2.76 -1.83
N PRO A 294 -6.53 -3.20 -1.56
CA PRO A 294 -7.66 -2.31 -1.44
C PRO A 294 -7.48 -1.32 -0.26
N ASP A 295 -7.99 -0.10 -0.48
CA ASP A 295 -8.10 0.95 0.52
C ASP A 295 -8.77 0.41 1.81
N GLN A 296 -8.15 0.65 2.95
CA GLN A 296 -8.69 0.21 4.23
C GLN A 296 -9.81 1.16 4.72
N PRO A 297 -10.84 0.65 5.42
CA PRO A 297 -11.92 1.47 5.98
C PRO A 297 -11.45 2.68 6.78
N LEU A 298 -10.37 2.52 7.55
CA LEU A 298 -9.81 3.60 8.37
C LEU A 298 -9.17 4.72 7.52
N SER A 299 -8.51 4.37 6.41
CA SER A 299 -7.94 5.35 5.47
C SER A 299 -9.05 6.19 4.82
N ALA A 300 -10.16 5.54 4.42
CA ALA A 300 -11.33 6.23 3.90
C ALA A 300 -11.91 7.21 4.93
N LEU A 301 -12.01 6.80 6.21
CA LEU A 301 -12.47 7.69 7.28
C LEU A 301 -11.53 8.90 7.46
N HIS A 302 -10.22 8.66 7.48
CA HIS A 302 -9.21 9.72 7.62
C HIS A 302 -9.33 10.79 6.51
N ASN A 303 -9.47 10.34 5.27
CA ASN A 303 -9.61 11.22 4.11
C ASN A 303 -10.87 12.11 4.20
N VAL A 304 -11.98 11.55 4.68
CA VAL A 304 -13.23 12.32 4.85
C VAL A 304 -13.15 13.32 5.99
N VAL A 305 -12.57 12.95 7.14
CA VAL A 305 -12.44 13.84 8.31
C VAL A 305 -11.57 15.06 8.03
N SER A 306 -10.64 14.94 7.09
CA SER A 306 -9.75 16.02 6.67
C SER A 306 -10.45 17.12 5.87
N ALA A 307 -11.69 16.88 5.40
CA ALA A 307 -12.40 17.75 4.46
C ALA A 307 -13.46 18.70 5.08
N GLY A 308 -13.79 18.61 6.38
CA GLY A 308 -14.59 19.65 7.06
C GLY A 308 -15.42 19.25 8.29
N VAL A 309 -15.95 18.02 8.36
CA VAL A 309 -16.66 17.52 9.55
C VAL A 309 -15.68 16.76 10.46
N LYS A 310 -15.55 17.23 11.69
CA LYS A 310 -14.59 16.65 12.65
C LYS A 310 -15.18 15.45 13.40
N ILE A 311 -15.37 14.33 12.67
CA ILE A 311 -15.90 13.06 13.22
C ILE A 311 -14.98 12.53 14.32
N THR A 312 -13.68 12.41 14.03
CA THR A 312 -12.65 12.00 14.99
C THR A 312 -11.65 13.12 15.23
N ASN A 313 -11.09 13.21 16.43
CA ASN A 313 -9.90 14.02 16.69
C ASN A 313 -8.60 13.22 16.43
N LYS A 314 -7.45 13.90 16.52
CA LYS A 314 -6.14 13.29 16.28
C LYS A 314 -5.86 12.08 17.18
N ARG A 315 -6.18 12.17 18.48
CA ARG A 315 -5.94 11.08 19.45
C ARG A 315 -6.87 9.89 19.20
N GLU A 316 -8.11 10.14 18.82
CA GLU A 316 -9.07 9.09 18.45
C GLU A 316 -8.61 8.37 17.18
N MET A 317 -8.14 9.12 16.18
CA MET A 317 -7.59 8.53 14.96
C MET A 317 -6.33 7.71 15.24
N GLU A 318 -5.38 8.24 16.03
CA GLU A 318 -4.19 7.49 16.46
C GLU A 318 -4.57 6.19 17.18
N ARG A 319 -5.61 6.23 18.01
CA ARG A 319 -6.12 5.05 18.72
C ARG A 319 -6.74 4.01 17.78
N LEU A 320 -7.46 4.45 16.75
CA LEU A 320 -8.00 3.55 15.74
C LEU A 320 -6.87 2.94 14.89
N GLN A 321 -5.86 3.72 14.52
CA GLN A 321 -4.68 3.25 13.79
C GLN A 321 -3.84 2.24 14.60
N GLU A 322 -3.92 2.30 15.93
CA GLU A 322 -3.30 1.30 16.80
C GLU A 322 -3.96 -0.08 16.64
N ALA A 323 -5.30 -0.12 16.59
CA ALA A 323 -6.08 -1.35 16.59
C ALA A 323 -6.39 -1.92 15.19
N LEU A 324 -6.58 -1.06 14.19
CA LEU A 324 -7.14 -1.44 12.89
C LEU A 324 -6.06 -1.48 11.81
N HIS A 325 -5.79 -2.70 11.35
CA HIS A 325 -4.81 -3.01 10.30
C HIS A 325 -5.43 -3.84 9.17
N GLY A 326 -6.76 -3.94 9.13
CA GLY A 326 -7.50 -4.84 8.24
C GLY A 326 -7.84 -6.18 8.90
N GLU A 327 -8.87 -6.84 8.36
CA GLU A 327 -9.42 -8.09 8.90
C GLU A 327 -8.39 -9.21 8.99
N ASP A 328 -7.57 -9.37 7.95
CA ASP A 328 -6.57 -10.44 7.90
C ASP A 328 -5.50 -10.29 8.96
N VAL A 329 -5.05 -9.06 9.19
CA VAL A 329 -4.07 -8.75 10.24
C VAL A 329 -4.71 -8.91 11.62
N GLY A 330 -5.93 -8.41 11.81
CA GLY A 330 -6.66 -8.56 13.08
C GLY A 330 -6.85 -10.02 13.48
N ARG A 331 -7.07 -10.90 12.50
CA ARG A 331 -7.20 -12.34 12.69
C ARG A 331 -5.87 -13.06 12.91
N ALA A 332 -4.84 -12.71 12.14
CA ALA A 332 -3.54 -13.41 12.18
C ALA A 332 -2.65 -12.96 13.34
N LEU A 333 -2.71 -11.66 13.69
CA LEU A 333 -1.80 -10.99 14.61
C LEU A 333 -2.49 -10.28 15.81
N PRO A 334 -3.54 -10.85 16.44
CA PRO A 334 -4.28 -10.18 17.50
C PRO A 334 -3.42 -9.85 18.73
N LYS A 335 -2.51 -10.74 19.16
CA LYS A 335 -1.62 -10.47 20.30
C LYS A 335 -0.58 -9.41 19.94
N SER A 336 -0.08 -9.42 18.71
CA SER A 336 0.97 -8.51 18.24
C SER A 336 0.47 -7.07 18.12
N ILE A 337 -0.79 -6.88 17.74
CA ILE A 337 -1.45 -5.57 17.78
C ILE A 337 -1.40 -5.00 19.22
N LEU A 338 -1.80 -5.79 20.22
CA LEU A 338 -1.82 -5.36 21.63
C LEU A 338 -0.41 -5.22 22.21
N ARG A 339 0.53 -6.11 21.86
CA ARG A 339 1.96 -5.97 22.22
C ARG A 339 2.53 -4.67 21.67
N ASN A 340 2.22 -4.31 20.43
CA ASN A 340 2.66 -3.06 19.84
C ASN A 340 2.04 -1.84 20.55
N ALA A 341 0.75 -1.91 20.89
CA ALA A 341 0.05 -0.85 21.63
C ALA A 341 0.67 -0.61 23.02
N VAL A 342 0.97 -1.67 23.76
CA VAL A 342 1.50 -1.58 25.13
C VAL A 342 3.02 -1.40 25.14
N PHE A 343 3.75 -2.37 24.60
CA PHE A 343 5.21 -2.41 24.69
C PHE A 343 5.89 -1.57 23.62
N GLY A 344 5.26 -1.34 22.46
CA GLY A 344 5.77 -0.42 21.45
C GLY A 344 5.73 1.04 21.93
N ASP A 345 4.73 1.43 22.71
CA ASP A 345 4.67 2.76 23.37
C ASP A 345 5.71 2.85 24.49
N ALA A 346 5.80 1.82 25.34
CA ALA A 346 6.81 1.71 26.39
C ALA A 346 8.23 1.86 25.83
N GLN A 347 8.54 1.16 24.74
CA GLN A 347 9.83 1.23 24.06
C GLN A 347 10.12 2.63 23.50
N ALA A 348 9.13 3.30 22.91
CA ALA A 348 9.28 4.66 22.42
C ALA A 348 9.61 5.64 23.56
N GLY A 349 9.00 5.44 24.74
CA GLY A 349 9.32 6.16 25.96
C GLY A 349 10.79 5.98 26.39
N LEU A 350 11.30 4.74 26.37
CA LEU A 350 12.70 4.44 26.68
C LEU A 350 13.67 5.12 25.70
N VAL A 351 13.39 5.06 24.39
CA VAL A 351 14.21 5.72 23.36
C VAL A 351 14.24 7.24 23.56
N GLN A 352 13.11 7.85 23.94
CA GLN A 352 13.06 9.27 24.28
C GLN A 352 13.82 9.60 25.57
N ALA A 353 13.77 8.73 26.58
CA ALA A 353 14.51 8.89 27.83
C ALA A 353 16.03 8.83 27.61
N LEU A 354 16.51 7.87 26.80
CA LEU A 354 17.91 7.76 26.37
C LEU A 354 18.41 9.06 25.72
N ARG A 355 17.60 9.65 24.83
CA ARG A 355 17.96 10.91 24.14
C ARG A 355 18.02 12.13 25.06
N ARG A 356 17.32 12.10 26.20
CA ARG A 356 17.16 13.25 27.09
C ARG A 356 18.14 13.28 28.26
N ALA A 357 19.07 12.32 28.36
CA ALA A 357 20.03 12.18 29.46
C ALA A 357 19.37 12.45 30.84
N GLY A 358 18.29 11.70 31.11
CA GLY A 358 17.49 11.88 32.32
C GLY A 358 18.23 11.41 33.59
N PRO A 359 17.82 11.88 34.79
CA PRO A 359 18.48 11.56 36.05
C PRO A 359 18.18 10.14 36.60
N LEU A 360 17.25 9.39 35.99
CA LEU A 360 16.88 8.05 36.45
C LEU A 360 17.70 6.97 35.71
N PRO A 361 18.27 5.98 36.42
CA PRO A 361 18.93 4.85 35.79
C PRO A 361 17.97 4.10 34.86
N MET A 362 18.40 3.80 33.63
CA MET A 362 17.59 3.10 32.62
C MET A 362 16.97 1.80 33.15
N ALA A 363 17.70 1.07 34.00
CA ALA A 363 17.20 -0.14 34.67
C ALA A 363 15.92 0.09 35.51
N GLN A 364 15.79 1.24 36.16
CA GLN A 364 14.59 1.58 36.95
C GLN A 364 13.41 1.90 36.03
N LEU A 365 13.65 2.59 34.90
CA LEU A 365 12.62 2.86 33.90
C LEU A 365 12.10 1.56 33.29
N ILE A 366 12.99 0.63 32.93
CA ILE A 366 12.60 -0.68 32.38
C ILE A 366 11.80 -1.50 33.41
N ALA A 367 12.21 -1.50 34.69
CA ALA A 367 11.52 -2.22 35.73
C ALA A 367 10.11 -1.67 36.06
N ALA A 368 9.84 -0.41 35.73
CA ALA A 368 8.52 0.21 35.92
C ALA A 368 7.54 -0.11 34.78
N LEU A 369 8.02 -0.51 33.60
CA LEU A 369 7.18 -0.75 32.41
C LEU A 369 6.47 -2.10 32.42
N PRO A 370 5.32 -2.25 31.74
CA PRO A 370 4.62 -1.18 31.04
C PRO A 370 3.77 -0.34 32.00
N ASP A 371 3.57 0.95 31.67
CA ASP A 371 2.69 1.86 32.42
C ASP A 371 1.20 1.56 32.20
N ASP A 372 0.89 0.76 31.18
CA ASP A 372 -0.44 0.41 30.73
C ASP A 372 -0.50 -1.09 30.43
N ASP A 373 -1.66 -1.71 30.57
CA ASP A 373 -1.83 -3.16 30.35
C ASP A 373 -2.80 -3.46 29.21
N TYR A 374 -2.90 -4.74 28.85
CA TYR A 374 -3.79 -5.19 27.78
C TYR A 374 -5.25 -4.93 28.10
N GLN A 375 -5.69 -5.06 29.35
CA GLN A 375 -7.09 -4.83 29.74
C GLN A 375 -7.49 -3.37 29.59
N THR A 376 -6.59 -2.46 29.97
CA THR A 376 -6.80 -1.03 29.85
C THR A 376 -6.84 -0.61 28.39
N ARG A 377 -5.96 -1.15 27.53
CA ARG A 377 -6.04 -0.94 26.08
C ARG A 377 -7.33 -1.48 25.46
N ARG A 378 -7.77 -2.68 25.85
CA ARG A 378 -9.07 -3.24 25.42
C ARG A 378 -10.25 -2.37 25.83
N LYS A 379 -10.23 -1.83 27.06
CA LYS A 379 -11.26 -0.90 27.54
C LYS A 379 -11.27 0.39 26.71
N GLN A 380 -10.11 0.92 26.36
CA GLN A 380 -10.00 2.11 25.50
C GLN A 380 -10.56 1.84 24.10
N TYR A 381 -10.33 0.66 23.52
CA TYR A 381 -10.93 0.26 22.25
C TYR A 381 -12.45 0.07 22.35
N SER A 382 -12.94 -0.52 23.44
CA SER A 382 -14.37 -0.66 23.71
C SER A 382 -15.06 0.71 23.83
N GLN A 383 -14.44 1.67 24.53
CA GLN A 383 -14.91 3.06 24.56
C GLN A 383 -14.88 3.73 23.18
N MET A 384 -13.95 3.35 22.30
CA MET A 384 -13.91 3.85 20.93
C MET A 384 -15.07 3.31 20.10
N ILE A 385 -15.51 2.06 20.32
CA ILE A 385 -16.74 1.52 19.70
C ILE A 385 -17.94 2.38 20.11
N ASP A 386 -18.11 2.65 21.42
CA ASP A 386 -19.20 3.48 21.92
C ASP A 386 -19.17 4.88 21.28
N HIS A 387 -17.96 5.45 21.15
CA HIS A 387 -17.78 6.76 20.51
C HIS A 387 -18.13 6.73 19.02
N LEU A 388 -17.69 5.71 18.27
CA LEU A 388 -18.04 5.54 16.86
C LEU A 388 -19.56 5.36 16.69
N GLN A 389 -20.22 4.61 17.58
CA GLN A 389 -21.67 4.46 17.58
C GLN A 389 -22.37 5.80 17.83
N GLN A 390 -21.85 6.64 18.74
CA GLN A 390 -22.34 8.01 18.92
C GLN A 390 -22.18 8.86 17.65
N MET A 391 -21.05 8.73 16.93
CA MET A 391 -20.85 9.44 15.66
C MET A 391 -21.79 8.93 14.55
N MET A 392 -22.05 7.62 14.50
CA MET A 392 -23.02 7.01 13.59
C MET A 392 -24.44 7.52 13.89
N LEU A 393 -24.84 7.59 15.17
CA LEU A 393 -26.11 8.17 15.60
C LEU A 393 -26.24 9.64 15.20
N ALA A 394 -25.20 10.45 15.41
CA ALA A 394 -25.22 11.85 15.01
C ALA A 394 -25.27 12.02 13.48
N SER A 395 -24.56 11.17 12.73
CA SER A 395 -24.61 11.14 11.26
C SER A 395 -25.99 10.74 10.76
N PHE A 396 -26.63 9.76 11.42
CA PHE A 396 -27.99 9.35 11.13
C PHE A 396 -28.95 10.52 11.28
N HIS A 397 -28.85 11.30 12.36
CA HIS A 397 -29.71 12.47 12.57
C HIS A 397 -29.63 13.48 11.42
N VAL A 398 -28.41 13.81 10.97
CA VAL A 398 -28.20 14.77 9.87
C VAL A 398 -28.74 14.22 8.55
N LEU A 399 -28.38 12.98 8.21
CA LEU A 399 -28.78 12.36 6.95
C LEU A 399 -30.28 12.08 6.87
N ALA A 400 -30.88 11.69 7.99
CA ALA A 400 -32.31 11.44 8.07
C ALA A 400 -33.13 12.71 7.84
N ARG A 401 -32.75 13.82 8.49
CA ARG A 401 -33.41 15.12 8.30
C ARG A 401 -33.24 15.65 6.86
N ALA A 402 -32.12 15.32 6.22
CA ALA A 402 -31.87 15.68 4.83
C ALA A 402 -32.46 14.69 3.80
N GLY A 403 -33.23 13.69 4.25
CA GLY A 403 -33.85 12.68 3.38
C GLY A 403 -32.85 11.83 2.59
N LYS A 404 -31.63 11.64 3.11
CA LYS A 404 -30.55 10.94 2.40
C LYS A 404 -30.63 9.42 2.58
N PRO A 405 -30.56 8.60 1.51
CA PRO A 405 -30.70 7.15 1.60
C PRO A 405 -29.76 6.44 2.60
N LEU A 406 -28.55 6.98 2.78
CA LEU A 406 -27.58 6.45 3.75
C LEU A 406 -28.07 6.46 5.21
N ALA A 407 -29.13 7.23 5.54
CA ALA A 407 -29.78 7.14 6.83
C ALA A 407 -30.33 5.74 7.11
N ALA A 408 -30.91 5.07 6.11
CA ALA A 408 -31.40 3.69 6.27
C ALA A 408 -30.25 2.72 6.53
N SER A 409 -29.12 2.85 5.82
CA SER A 409 -27.92 2.03 6.07
C SER A 409 -27.38 2.21 7.49
N LEU A 410 -27.37 3.44 8.01
CA LEU A 410 -26.99 3.71 9.39
C LEU A 410 -28.00 3.13 10.40
N ALA A 411 -29.30 3.19 10.12
CA ALA A 411 -30.32 2.61 10.99
C ALA A 411 -30.13 1.09 11.14
N ILE A 412 -29.93 0.39 10.03
CA ILE A 412 -29.65 -1.07 10.03
C ILE A 412 -28.34 -1.37 10.75
N ALA A 413 -27.28 -0.57 10.52
CA ALA A 413 -26.00 -0.77 11.20
C ALA A 413 -26.07 -0.52 12.72
N LEU A 414 -26.87 0.44 13.15
CA LEU A 414 -27.08 0.78 14.56
C LEU A 414 -28.04 -0.19 15.27
N HIS A 415 -28.96 -0.78 14.53
CA HIS A 415 -29.98 -1.70 15.05
C HIS A 415 -30.20 -2.85 14.05
N PRO A 416 -29.33 -3.87 14.03
CA PRO A 416 -29.41 -4.97 13.05
C PRO A 416 -30.71 -5.78 13.13
N ASP A 417 -31.34 -5.80 14.31
CA ASP A 417 -32.61 -6.51 14.56
C ASP A 417 -33.85 -5.66 14.21
N LEU A 418 -33.66 -4.47 13.63
CA LEU A 418 -34.77 -3.62 13.21
C LEU A 418 -35.61 -4.34 12.15
N ASP A 419 -36.89 -4.60 12.45
CA ASP A 419 -37.80 -5.19 11.48
C ASP A 419 -38.18 -4.16 10.42
N ILE A 420 -37.58 -4.32 9.24
CA ILE A 420 -37.83 -3.51 8.03
C ILE A 420 -38.56 -4.30 6.94
N SER A 421 -39.05 -5.51 7.27
CA SER A 421 -39.66 -6.44 6.32
C SER A 421 -40.91 -5.86 5.67
N ASP A 422 -41.63 -5.01 6.40
CA ASP A 422 -42.83 -4.31 5.94
C ASP A 422 -42.53 -3.13 5.01
N LEU A 423 -41.31 -2.59 5.01
CA LEU A 423 -40.90 -1.55 4.05
C LEU A 423 -40.81 -2.10 2.62
N ALA A 424 -40.55 -3.39 2.47
CA ALA A 424 -40.45 -4.08 1.18
C ALA A 424 -41.80 -4.51 0.59
N GLN A 425 -42.87 -4.58 1.39
CA GLN A 425 -44.19 -5.06 0.95
C GLN A 425 -45.04 -3.92 0.41
N ASP A 426 -45.43 -3.92 -0.87
CA ASP A 426 -46.41 -2.96 -1.37
C ASP A 426 -47.85 -3.41 -1.06
N PRO A 427 -48.58 -2.74 -0.14
CA PRO A 427 -49.98 -3.09 0.14
C PRO A 427 -50.92 -2.83 -1.06
N ASN A 428 -50.44 -2.15 -2.12
CA ASN A 428 -51.18 -1.90 -3.35
C ASN A 428 -50.64 -2.69 -4.55
N GLU A 429 -49.67 -3.60 -4.39
CA GLU A 429 -49.29 -4.50 -5.48
C GLU A 429 -50.42 -5.51 -5.76
N PRO A 430 -50.93 -5.58 -7.00
CA PRO A 430 -51.77 -6.72 -7.39
C PRO A 430 -50.95 -8.01 -7.26
N ASP A 431 -51.56 -9.07 -6.75
CA ASP A 431 -50.97 -10.41 -6.67
C ASP A 431 -50.72 -10.93 -8.09
N TRP A 432 -49.58 -10.59 -8.67
CA TRP A 432 -49.16 -11.06 -9.99
C TRP A 432 -48.52 -12.43 -9.85
N GLY A 433 -49.35 -13.47 -9.86
CA GLY A 433 -48.89 -14.82 -10.15
C GLY A 433 -48.05 -14.83 -11.44
N ASP A 434 -46.81 -15.29 -11.34
CA ASP A 434 -45.89 -15.65 -12.43
C ASP A 434 -45.23 -14.51 -13.27
N SER A 435 -44.86 -13.37 -12.68
CA SER A 435 -43.98 -12.39 -13.33
C SER A 435 -42.57 -12.34 -12.73
N ASN A 436 -41.59 -12.94 -13.42
CA ASN A 436 -40.17 -13.02 -13.03
C ASN A 436 -39.36 -11.72 -13.23
N VAL A 437 -40.01 -10.54 -13.21
CA VAL A 437 -39.33 -9.25 -13.38
C VAL A 437 -39.61 -8.36 -12.17
N VAL A 438 -38.68 -8.36 -11.22
CA VAL A 438 -38.65 -7.52 -10.02
C VAL A 438 -37.99 -6.18 -10.39
N SER A 439 -38.71 -5.06 -10.35
CA SER A 439 -38.12 -3.73 -10.59
C SER A 439 -38.73 -2.66 -9.67
N PHE A 440 -37.86 -1.81 -9.12
CA PHE A 440 -38.14 -0.58 -8.34
C PHE A 440 -38.58 -0.66 -6.85
N HIS A 441 -38.24 -1.71 -6.11
CA HIS A 441 -38.54 -1.75 -4.65
C HIS A 441 -37.71 -0.76 -3.80
N ALA A 442 -36.51 -0.35 -4.22
CA ALA A 442 -35.60 0.43 -3.38
C ALA A 442 -36.09 1.88 -3.12
N GLU A 443 -36.57 2.59 -4.16
CA GLU A 443 -37.06 3.98 -3.99
C GLU A 443 -38.34 4.04 -3.15
N ASN A 444 -39.27 3.12 -3.37
CA ASN A 444 -40.51 3.02 -2.59
C ASN A 444 -40.24 2.60 -1.14
N ALA A 445 -39.33 1.65 -0.90
CA ALA A 445 -38.91 1.27 0.45
C ALA A 445 -38.25 2.45 1.17
N MET A 446 -37.45 3.26 0.47
CA MET A 446 -36.84 4.46 1.02
C MET A 446 -37.87 5.54 1.36
N ALA A 447 -38.88 5.77 0.51
CA ALA A 447 -39.95 6.72 0.82
C ALA A 447 -40.70 6.31 2.09
N ARG A 448 -41.07 5.03 2.21
CA ARG A 448 -41.74 4.47 3.40
C ARG A 448 -40.89 4.52 4.66
N PHE A 449 -39.58 4.32 4.53
CA PHE A 449 -38.65 4.47 5.63
C PHE A 449 -38.76 5.87 6.26
N PHE A 450 -38.73 6.92 5.43
CA PHE A 450 -38.85 8.31 5.91
C PHE A 450 -40.26 8.64 6.40
N GLU A 451 -41.30 8.19 5.72
CA GLU A 451 -42.68 8.35 6.20
C GLU A 451 -42.87 7.76 7.60
N ARG A 452 -42.34 6.56 7.85
CA ARG A 452 -42.43 5.91 9.15
C ARG A 452 -41.58 6.61 10.22
N LEU A 453 -40.42 7.12 9.84
CA LEU A 453 -39.57 7.91 10.71
C LEU A 453 -40.28 9.19 11.19
N GLU A 454 -41.13 9.79 10.36
CA GLU A 454 -41.93 10.98 10.69
C GLU A 454 -43.24 10.65 11.40
N ALA A 455 -43.86 9.51 11.11
CA ALA A 455 -45.21 9.16 11.57
C ALA A 455 -45.27 8.52 12.98
N ASP A 456 -44.22 7.84 13.43
CA ASP A 456 -44.24 7.08 14.68
C ASP A 456 -43.05 7.37 15.60
N ASP A 457 -43.22 8.40 16.45
CA ASP A 457 -42.25 8.78 17.48
C ASP A 457 -42.02 7.69 18.56
N ASN A 458 -42.97 6.75 18.74
CA ASN A 458 -42.90 5.72 19.79
C ASN A 458 -42.43 4.36 19.26
N GLY A 459 -42.41 4.16 17.95
CA GLY A 459 -41.84 3.00 17.26
C GLY A 459 -40.32 2.92 17.39
N GLU A 460 -39.72 1.83 16.91
CA GLU A 460 -38.27 1.60 16.97
C GLU A 460 -37.48 2.70 16.23
N LEU A 461 -37.96 3.10 15.04
CA LEU A 461 -37.37 4.20 14.26
C LEU A 461 -37.51 5.57 14.95
N GLY A 462 -38.65 5.86 15.57
CA GLY A 462 -38.85 7.08 16.36
C GLY A 462 -37.91 7.17 17.57
N LYS A 463 -37.76 6.06 18.31
CA LYS A 463 -36.79 5.95 19.41
C LYS A 463 -35.34 6.11 18.94
N LEU A 464 -34.99 5.52 17.80
CA LEU A 464 -33.67 5.69 17.17
C LEU A 464 -33.44 7.16 16.81
N SER A 465 -34.43 7.83 16.20
CA SER A 465 -34.38 9.26 15.85
C SER A 465 -34.17 10.14 17.09
N GLY A 466 -34.90 9.87 18.18
CA GLY A 466 -34.73 10.58 19.45
C GLY A 466 -33.35 10.41 20.08
N THR A 467 -32.82 9.19 20.05
CA THR A 467 -31.46 8.87 20.54
C THR A 467 -30.41 9.56 19.68
N ALA A 468 -30.55 9.50 18.36
CA ALA A 468 -29.68 10.16 17.40
C ALA A 468 -29.63 11.68 17.55
N ARG A 469 -30.79 12.31 17.76
CA ARG A 469 -30.89 13.74 18.06
C ARG A 469 -30.16 14.11 19.34
N THR A 470 -30.25 13.28 20.37
CA THR A 470 -29.57 13.50 21.65
C THR A 470 -28.06 13.35 21.49
N ALA A 471 -27.61 12.32 20.76
CA ALA A 471 -26.20 12.12 20.43
C ALA A 471 -25.63 13.33 19.67
N PHE A 472 -26.32 13.79 18.61
CA PHE A 472 -25.91 14.98 17.85
C PHE A 472 -25.73 16.22 18.73
N LYS A 473 -26.70 16.51 19.61
CA LYS A 473 -26.64 17.67 20.52
C LYS A 473 -25.50 17.58 21.55
N SER A 474 -25.03 16.38 21.88
CA SER A 474 -23.95 16.19 22.85
C SER A 474 -22.57 16.52 22.27
N ILE A 475 -22.45 16.64 20.95
CA ILE A 475 -21.17 16.83 20.24
C ILE A 475 -20.90 18.31 20.03
N SER A 476 -19.84 18.81 20.66
CA SER A 476 -19.36 20.20 20.51
C SER A 476 -18.17 20.29 19.55
N ARG A 477 -18.32 19.79 18.31
CA ARG A 477 -17.27 19.77 17.28
C ARG A 477 -17.72 20.51 16.02
N GLN A 478 -16.75 20.96 15.22
CA GLN A 478 -17.02 21.60 13.92
C GLN A 478 -17.84 20.66 13.01
N GLY A 479 -18.91 21.21 12.42
CA GLY A 479 -19.86 20.45 11.60
C GLY A 479 -21.05 19.87 12.37
N PHE A 480 -21.12 20.02 13.71
CA PHE A 480 -22.20 19.48 14.55
C PHE A 480 -23.12 20.56 15.14
N SER A 481 -23.16 21.76 14.56
CA SER A 481 -24.12 22.79 14.97
C SER A 481 -25.44 22.70 14.18
N GLN A 482 -26.53 23.17 14.78
CA GLN A 482 -27.83 23.23 14.08
C GLN A 482 -27.81 24.16 12.86
N ALA A 483 -26.97 25.19 12.86
CA ALA A 483 -26.84 26.09 11.72
C ALA A 483 -26.08 25.44 10.55
N GLU A 484 -25.18 24.49 10.84
CA GLU A 484 -24.37 23.83 9.83
C GLU A 484 -25.05 22.60 9.21
N MET A 485 -25.85 21.86 9.99
CA MET A 485 -26.41 20.57 9.57
C MET A 485 -27.37 20.62 8.37
N GLU A 486 -27.89 21.79 8.01
CA GLU A 486 -28.76 21.96 6.83
C GLU A 486 -27.97 22.37 5.57
N ARG A 487 -26.67 22.65 5.70
CA ARG A 487 -25.84 23.02 4.56
C ARG A 487 -25.52 21.80 3.70
N ALA A 488 -25.68 21.93 2.38
CA ALA A 488 -25.51 20.83 1.44
C ALA A 488 -24.09 20.21 1.48
N ASP A 489 -23.05 21.03 1.65
CA ASP A 489 -21.65 20.59 1.77
C ASP A 489 -21.43 19.73 3.03
N ILE A 490 -22.02 20.13 4.15
CA ILE A 490 -21.95 19.38 5.41
C ILE A 490 -22.70 18.05 5.29
N VAL A 491 -23.91 18.06 4.73
CA VAL A 491 -24.70 16.83 4.52
C VAL A 491 -23.95 15.82 3.63
N GLU A 492 -23.28 16.30 2.58
CA GLU A 492 -22.46 15.44 1.71
C GLU A 492 -21.27 14.83 2.48
N GLN A 493 -20.60 15.61 3.32
CA GLN A 493 -19.50 15.13 4.15
C GLN A 493 -19.95 14.08 5.17
N PHE A 494 -21.12 14.25 5.80
CA PHE A 494 -21.72 13.21 6.65
C PHE A 494 -22.06 11.95 5.85
N GLY A 495 -22.51 12.08 4.60
CA GLY A 495 -22.76 10.93 3.72
C GLY A 495 -21.48 10.13 3.44
N LYS A 496 -20.39 10.82 3.06
CA LYS A 496 -19.08 10.19 2.86
C LYS A 496 -18.55 9.54 4.15
N ALA A 497 -18.75 10.19 5.30
CA ALA A 497 -18.29 9.70 6.58
C ALA A 497 -19.08 8.47 7.05
N ALA A 498 -20.38 8.40 6.78
CA ALA A 498 -21.26 7.33 7.25
C ALA A 498 -20.80 5.94 6.80
N ILE A 499 -20.42 5.79 5.53
CA ILE A 499 -19.95 4.52 4.97
C ILE A 499 -18.67 4.06 5.69
N ALA A 500 -17.70 4.97 5.80
CA ALA A 500 -16.43 4.69 6.46
C ALA A 500 -16.61 4.41 7.96
N LEU A 501 -17.50 5.14 8.64
CA LEU A 501 -17.84 4.94 10.05
C LEU A 501 -18.43 3.56 10.31
N ILE A 502 -19.40 3.11 9.49
CA ILE A 502 -19.98 1.76 9.62
C ILE A 502 -18.89 0.69 9.47
N ALA A 503 -18.03 0.84 8.46
CA ALA A 503 -16.97 -0.12 8.19
C ALA A 503 -15.93 -0.17 9.32
N VAL A 504 -15.45 0.98 9.80
CA VAL A 504 -14.51 1.09 10.92
C VAL A 504 -15.10 0.56 12.22
N HIS A 505 -16.37 0.90 12.52
CA HIS A 505 -17.08 0.37 13.69
C HIS A 505 -17.16 -1.16 13.63
N LYS A 506 -17.61 -1.71 12.50
CA LYS A 506 -17.72 -3.17 12.30
C LYS A 506 -16.38 -3.88 12.44
N GLU A 507 -15.31 -3.32 11.87
CA GLU A 507 -13.96 -3.88 11.97
C GLU A 507 -13.45 -3.89 13.41
N LEU A 508 -13.59 -2.77 14.13
CA LEU A 508 -13.18 -2.68 15.54
C LEU A 508 -14.00 -3.60 16.44
N SER A 509 -15.32 -3.66 16.24
CA SER A 509 -16.19 -4.59 16.98
C SER A 509 -15.79 -6.04 16.73
N ARG A 510 -15.49 -6.41 15.48
CA ARG A 510 -15.06 -7.76 15.16
C ARG A 510 -13.71 -8.08 15.77
N PHE A 511 -12.76 -7.14 15.72
CA PHE A 511 -11.48 -7.30 16.39
C PHE A 511 -11.66 -7.58 17.88
N LEU A 512 -12.42 -6.74 18.59
CA LEU A 512 -12.68 -6.91 20.02
C LEU A 512 -13.42 -8.20 20.38
N ASN A 513 -14.49 -8.51 19.64
CA ASN A 513 -15.41 -9.57 20.02
C ASN A 513 -15.01 -10.95 19.49
N ASN A 514 -14.27 -11.01 18.38
CA ASN A 514 -13.95 -12.29 17.73
C ASN A 514 -12.47 -12.62 17.83
N HIS A 515 -11.58 -11.64 17.61
CA HIS A 515 -10.14 -11.92 17.47
C HIS A 515 -9.39 -11.87 18.80
N ILE A 516 -9.82 -11.03 19.74
CA ILE A 516 -9.15 -10.90 21.05
C ILE A 516 -9.98 -11.36 22.24
N ALA A 517 -11.25 -11.74 22.07
CA ALA A 517 -12.14 -12.05 23.19
C ALA A 517 -11.75 -13.31 23.98
N SER A 518 -11.21 -14.34 23.31
CA SER A 518 -10.90 -15.64 23.89
C SER A 518 -9.50 -15.74 24.51
N ILE A 519 -8.68 -14.69 24.39
CA ILE A 519 -7.29 -14.70 24.87
C ILE A 519 -7.25 -14.36 26.36
N ASP A 520 -6.48 -15.13 27.13
CA ASP A 520 -6.17 -14.82 28.52
C ASP A 520 -5.12 -13.71 28.62
N TRP A 521 -5.60 -12.46 28.62
CA TRP A 521 -4.76 -11.27 28.64
C TRP A 521 -3.99 -11.08 29.95
N ASP A 522 -4.52 -11.58 31.07
CA ASP A 522 -3.90 -11.44 32.39
C ASP A 522 -2.70 -12.39 32.52
N GLN A 523 -2.85 -13.61 31.99
CA GLN A 523 -1.71 -14.52 31.85
C GLN A 523 -0.70 -13.97 30.85
N LEU A 524 -1.16 -13.49 29.68
CA LEU A 524 -0.27 -13.03 28.61
C LEU A 524 0.56 -11.80 29.02
N ILE A 525 -0.03 -10.81 29.70
CA ILE A 525 0.72 -9.63 30.15
C ILE A 525 1.83 -10.00 31.15
N THR A 526 1.61 -11.03 31.97
CA THR A 526 2.61 -11.51 32.94
C THR A 526 3.83 -12.09 32.22
N VAL A 527 3.59 -12.94 31.22
CA VAL A 527 4.65 -13.55 30.39
C VAL A 527 5.35 -12.48 29.56
N ASP A 528 4.59 -11.69 28.81
CA ASP A 528 5.15 -10.68 27.91
C ASP A 528 5.92 -9.61 28.68
N THR A 529 5.44 -9.14 29.85
CA THR A 529 6.19 -8.18 30.68
C THR A 529 7.58 -8.69 31.03
N THR A 530 7.70 -9.98 31.35
CA THR A 530 9.00 -10.60 31.66
C THR A 530 9.90 -10.61 30.43
N LEU A 531 9.38 -11.05 29.27
CA LEU A 531 10.12 -11.12 28.01
C LEU A 531 10.57 -9.74 27.52
N PHE A 532 9.65 -8.78 27.44
CA PHE A 532 9.93 -7.43 26.97
C PHE A 532 10.88 -6.67 27.91
N ARG A 533 10.76 -6.83 29.24
CA ARG A 533 11.73 -6.24 30.18
C ARG A 533 13.12 -6.82 30.00
N SER A 534 13.22 -8.14 29.83
CA SER A 534 14.50 -8.80 29.55
C SER A 534 15.11 -8.23 28.28
N GLN A 535 14.33 -8.17 27.19
CA GLN A 535 14.81 -7.66 25.90
C GLN A 535 15.19 -6.17 25.97
N PHE A 536 14.39 -5.33 26.62
CA PHE A 536 14.71 -3.91 26.80
C PHE A 536 15.96 -3.71 27.66
N THR A 537 16.22 -4.59 28.63
CA THR A 537 17.46 -4.58 29.40
C THR A 537 18.66 -4.90 28.54
N THR A 538 18.55 -5.87 27.62
CA THR A 538 19.60 -6.16 26.65
C THR A 538 19.84 -4.96 25.72
N LEU A 539 18.78 -4.40 25.14
CA LEU A 539 18.88 -3.33 24.14
C LEU A 539 19.34 -1.98 24.71
N TYR A 540 18.95 -1.66 25.95
CA TYR A 540 19.09 -0.32 26.51
C TYR A 540 19.80 -0.28 27.87
N GLY A 541 20.06 -1.42 28.51
CA GLY A 541 20.60 -1.51 29.87
C GLY A 541 22.13 -1.47 29.98
N GLY A 542 22.87 -1.48 28.87
CA GLY A 542 24.34 -1.36 28.87
C GLY A 542 24.84 0.03 29.30
N GLN A 543 26.13 0.15 29.66
CA GLN A 543 26.78 1.36 30.23
C GLN A 543 26.78 2.64 29.34
N ASN A 544 26.08 2.65 28.20
CA ASN A 544 25.93 3.82 27.33
C ASN A 544 24.49 4.38 27.29
N GLY A 545 23.69 4.09 28.32
CA GLY A 545 22.46 4.85 28.62
C GLY A 545 22.75 6.12 29.40
#